data_AF-A0A937C798-F1
#
_entry.id   AF-A0A937C798-F1
#
_cell.length_a   1.000
_cell.length_b   1.000
_cell.length_c   1.000
_cell.angle_alpha   90.00
_cell.angle_beta   90.00
_cell.angle_gamma   90.00
#
_symmetry.space_group_name_H-M   'P 1'
#
loop_
_entity.id
_entity.type
_entity.pdbx_description
1 polymer ?
#
loop_
_entity_poly.entity_id
_entity_poly.type
_entity_poly.pdbx_seq_one_letter_code
_entity_poly.pdbx_strand_id
1 'polypeptide(L)'
;MNPHKPINVNEPQPDELRHFLLKDLLESRNVDWSWINKTFKNSPASFEDILFRIHYKRKKLLPGESVSRILLFLSTGYLSTNDVRYFNEFLWFYKENDHEKDLVDGCMERFNANLDEKGHHQLPGNPMQYPVNIGERDLDKMTFDSNISLRICLIGFPPFFASIIKELRKEGHQVEQFFLPYHPNKQISRLLKIKIFVKLISILKGNFYPYKTLDYDHKDEQIGKELKKGNFDIGFHKLNFIIRENIFGSFRLGLLNDHWGYLPLLRGKSTIAYSLLLDVPVISTVHFINQGIDSGPIVGYQHAEYTNAGSADDVRSVLRKKMPERVVAAIKYAGNSSFTAKENIQEAGITFYEIHPWLNEHINARILKK
;
A
#
# COMPACT_ATOMS: atom_id res chain seq x y z
N MET A 1 -29.40 -32.74 -28.46
CA MET A 1 -28.64 -32.73 -27.19
C MET A 1 -29.40 -31.86 -26.21
N ASN A 2 -29.75 -32.39 -25.05
CA ASN A 2 -30.60 -31.74 -24.05
C ASN A 2 -29.70 -30.86 -23.12
N PRO A 3 -29.93 -29.54 -23.00
CA PRO A 3 -29.11 -28.64 -22.18
C PRO A 3 -29.24 -28.86 -20.66
N HIS A 4 -30.07 -29.81 -20.23
CA HIS A 4 -30.28 -30.15 -18.82
C HIS A 4 -29.77 -31.55 -18.43
N LYS A 5 -28.77 -32.08 -19.13
CA LYS A 5 -28.11 -33.32 -18.69
C LYS A 5 -27.17 -32.98 -17.51
N PRO A 6 -27.37 -33.51 -16.29
CA PRO A 6 -26.44 -33.31 -15.20
C PRO A 6 -25.08 -33.90 -15.60
N ILE A 7 -24.05 -33.08 -15.49
CA ILE A 7 -22.66 -33.49 -15.68
C ILE A 7 -22.36 -34.53 -14.58
N ASN A 8 -21.80 -35.65 -14.98
CA ASN A 8 -21.45 -36.76 -14.11
C ASN A 8 -20.38 -36.27 -13.11
N VAL A 9 -20.79 -36.01 -11.87
CA VAL A 9 -19.91 -35.62 -10.76
C VAL A 9 -19.19 -36.87 -10.29
N ASN A 10 -18.09 -37.23 -10.96
CA ASN A 10 -17.12 -38.22 -10.50
C ASN A 10 -15.79 -38.05 -11.26
N GLU A 11 -15.29 -36.82 -11.32
CA GLU A 11 -13.85 -36.58 -11.30
C GLU A 11 -13.48 -36.31 -9.84
N PRO A 12 -12.41 -36.89 -9.29
CA PRO A 12 -11.95 -36.54 -7.96
C PRO A 12 -11.62 -35.05 -7.95
N GLN A 13 -12.51 -34.28 -7.32
CA GLN A 13 -12.23 -32.93 -6.87
C GLN A 13 -10.93 -33.01 -6.07
N PRO A 14 -9.92 -32.15 -6.33
CA PRO A 14 -8.68 -32.18 -5.55
C PRO A 14 -9.07 -32.06 -4.08
N ASP A 15 -8.57 -33.03 -3.28
CA ASP A 15 -8.84 -33.21 -1.85
C ASP A 15 -9.28 -31.91 -1.17
N GLU A 16 -10.46 -31.97 -0.55
CA GLU A 16 -11.00 -30.93 0.34
C GLU A 16 -9.87 -30.14 1.01
N LEU A 17 -9.76 -28.87 0.60
CA LEU A 17 -8.77 -27.88 1.02
C LEU A 17 -8.17 -28.21 2.40
N ARG A 18 -7.02 -28.88 2.39
CA ARG A 18 -6.18 -28.99 3.59
C ARG A 18 -5.95 -27.57 4.05
N HIS A 19 -6.51 -27.19 5.21
CA HIS A 19 -6.46 -25.81 5.69
C HIS A 19 -5.05 -25.51 6.21
N PHE A 20 -4.10 -25.31 5.30
CA PHE A 20 -2.71 -24.98 5.62
C PHE A 20 -2.67 -23.58 6.22
N LEU A 21 -2.12 -23.48 7.42
CA LEU A 21 -2.10 -22.30 8.25
C LEU A 21 -0.66 -21.94 8.59
N LEU A 22 -0.42 -20.68 8.96
CA LEU A 22 0.90 -20.27 9.44
C LEU A 22 1.40 -21.13 10.62
N LYS A 23 0.50 -21.61 11.49
CA LYS A 23 0.88 -22.49 12.61
C LYS A 23 1.57 -23.77 12.13
N ASP A 24 1.26 -24.25 10.93
CA ASP A 24 1.86 -25.48 10.39
C ASP A 24 3.35 -25.24 10.07
N LEU A 25 3.72 -24.04 9.58
CA LEU A 25 5.12 -23.65 9.43
C LEU A 25 5.81 -23.40 10.77
N LEU A 26 5.07 -22.85 11.75
CA LEU A 26 5.66 -22.49 13.05
C LEU A 26 5.89 -23.70 13.95
N GLU A 27 4.94 -24.63 14.00
CA GLU A 27 4.83 -25.66 15.06
C GLU A 27 4.92 -27.09 14.53
N SER A 28 4.52 -27.37 13.28
CA SER A 28 4.47 -28.74 12.76
C SER A 28 5.84 -29.24 12.31
N ARG A 29 6.15 -30.49 12.67
CA ARG A 29 7.33 -31.22 12.16
C ARG A 29 7.04 -31.99 10.87
N ASN A 30 5.78 -32.26 10.56
CA ASN A 30 5.37 -33.06 9.40
C ASN A 30 4.66 -32.17 8.36
N VAL A 31 5.42 -31.26 7.75
CA VAL A 31 4.92 -30.41 6.66
C VAL A 31 4.99 -31.17 5.33
N ASP A 32 3.88 -31.21 4.61
CA ASP A 32 3.78 -31.88 3.30
C ASP A 32 4.29 -30.96 2.18
N TRP A 33 5.60 -30.98 1.96
CA TRP A 33 6.26 -30.15 0.95
C TRP A 33 5.86 -30.50 -0.48
N SER A 34 5.46 -31.74 -0.75
CA SER A 34 5.00 -32.16 -2.08
C SER A 34 3.69 -31.48 -2.44
N TRP A 35 2.74 -31.48 -1.48
CA TRP A 35 1.48 -30.76 -1.62
C TRP A 35 1.69 -29.24 -1.75
N ILE A 36 2.58 -28.64 -0.94
CA ILE A 36 2.89 -27.19 -1.03
C ILE A 36 3.41 -26.83 -2.42
N ASN A 37 4.41 -27.58 -2.93
CA ASN A 37 4.99 -27.35 -4.25
C ASN A 37 3.95 -27.49 -5.38
N LYS A 38 3.09 -28.52 -5.32
CA LYS A 38 1.99 -28.71 -6.27
C LYS A 38 0.99 -27.54 -6.21
N THR A 39 0.69 -27.05 -5.00
CA THR A 39 -0.25 -25.94 -4.79
C THR A 39 0.30 -24.63 -5.35
N PHE A 40 1.60 -24.32 -5.15
CA PHE A 40 2.21 -23.15 -5.77
C PHE A 40 2.12 -23.15 -7.29
N LYS A 41 2.28 -24.31 -7.93
CA LYS A 41 2.23 -24.44 -9.40
C LYS A 41 0.82 -24.29 -9.96
N ASN A 42 -0.20 -24.76 -9.23
CA ASN A 42 -1.57 -24.84 -9.74
C ASN A 42 -2.48 -23.70 -9.23
N SER A 43 -2.26 -23.22 -8.01
CA SER A 43 -3.15 -22.29 -7.30
C SER A 43 -2.37 -21.44 -6.29
N PRO A 44 -1.39 -20.63 -6.72
CA PRO A 44 -0.53 -19.85 -5.81
C PRO A 44 -1.31 -18.87 -4.92
N ALA A 45 -2.47 -18.39 -5.40
CA ALA A 45 -3.34 -17.49 -4.63
C ALA A 45 -3.83 -18.11 -3.30
N SER A 46 -3.83 -19.44 -3.17
CA SER A 46 -4.18 -20.13 -1.92
C SER A 46 -3.23 -19.80 -0.76
N PHE A 47 -2.06 -19.22 -1.02
CA PHE A 47 -1.06 -18.87 -0.02
C PHE A 47 -0.95 -17.37 0.29
N GLU A 48 -1.81 -16.52 -0.27
CA GLU A 48 -1.80 -15.06 -0.01
C GLU A 48 -1.91 -14.72 1.48
N ASP A 49 -2.88 -15.33 2.19
CA ASP A 49 -3.07 -15.10 3.64
C ASP A 49 -1.86 -15.58 4.45
N ILE A 50 -1.19 -16.66 4.02
CA ILE A 50 -0.01 -17.18 4.72
C ILE A 50 1.16 -16.23 4.54
N LEU A 51 1.43 -15.78 3.30
CA LEU A 51 2.47 -14.81 3.00
C LEU A 51 2.24 -13.51 3.81
N PHE A 52 0.99 -13.03 3.83
CA PHE A 52 0.59 -11.88 4.65
C PHE A 52 0.91 -12.10 6.13
N ARG A 53 0.59 -13.26 6.70
CA ARG A 53 0.88 -13.54 8.12
C ARG A 53 2.37 -13.71 8.40
N ILE A 54 3.15 -14.25 7.46
CA ILE A 54 4.62 -14.37 7.56
C ILE A 54 5.25 -12.98 7.70
N HIS A 55 4.79 -11.99 6.92
CA HIS A 55 5.26 -10.60 6.99
C HIS A 55 5.28 -10.05 8.43
N TYR A 56 4.23 -10.31 9.21
CA TYR A 56 4.12 -9.84 10.61
C TYR A 56 4.98 -10.63 11.62
N LYS A 57 5.74 -11.63 11.16
CA LYS A 57 6.65 -12.42 12.01
C LYS A 57 8.13 -12.03 11.85
N ARG A 58 8.52 -11.23 10.85
CA ARG A 58 9.92 -10.84 10.57
C ARG A 58 10.72 -10.36 11.80
N LYS A 59 10.07 -9.62 12.71
CA LYS A 59 10.71 -9.04 13.91
C LYS A 59 10.58 -9.89 15.17
N LYS A 60 9.98 -11.08 15.07
CA LYS A 60 9.79 -11.97 16.22
C LYS A 60 10.96 -12.94 16.33
N LEU A 61 11.35 -13.25 17.56
CA LEU A 61 12.26 -14.36 17.82
C LEU A 61 11.48 -15.66 17.61
N LEU A 62 11.94 -16.49 16.67
CA LEU A 62 11.33 -17.79 16.34
C LEU A 62 12.37 -18.91 16.53
N PRO A 63 11.94 -20.14 16.84
CA PRO A 63 12.83 -21.30 16.85
C PRO A 63 13.50 -21.50 15.48
N GLY A 64 14.75 -21.98 15.48
CA GLY A 64 15.51 -22.22 14.24
C GLY A 64 14.77 -23.14 13.25
N GLU A 65 14.21 -24.24 13.74
CA GLU A 65 13.41 -25.15 12.90
C GLU A 65 12.21 -24.45 12.22
N SER A 66 11.55 -23.52 12.92
CA SER A 66 10.43 -22.74 12.37
C SER A 66 10.92 -21.77 11.28
N VAL A 67 12.09 -21.15 11.47
CA VAL A 67 12.71 -20.27 10.47
C VAL A 67 13.08 -21.06 9.22
N SER A 68 13.73 -22.22 9.36
CA SER A 68 14.09 -23.05 8.20
C SER A 68 12.87 -23.53 7.41
N ARG A 69 11.75 -23.87 8.08
CA ARG A 69 10.48 -24.16 7.38
C ARG A 69 9.92 -22.93 6.67
N ILE A 70 9.97 -21.74 7.28
CA ILE A 70 9.55 -20.50 6.61
C ILE A 70 10.42 -20.23 5.38
N LEU A 71 11.74 -20.37 5.49
CA LEU A 71 12.66 -20.15 4.37
C LEU A 71 12.41 -21.15 3.24
N LEU A 72 12.19 -22.42 3.54
CA LEU A 72 11.85 -23.42 2.54
C LEU A 72 10.49 -23.13 1.87
N PHE A 73 9.49 -22.67 2.61
CA PHE A 73 8.21 -22.25 2.04
C PHE A 73 8.36 -21.04 1.12
N LEU A 74 9.10 -20.02 1.55
CA LEU A 74 9.31 -18.79 0.78
C LEU A 74 10.15 -19.06 -0.47
N SER A 75 11.22 -19.84 -0.38
CA SER A 75 12.04 -20.22 -1.54
C SER A 75 11.22 -21.08 -2.51
N THR A 76 10.46 -22.07 -2.02
CA THR A 76 9.57 -22.88 -2.88
C THR A 76 8.56 -21.99 -3.61
N GLY A 77 7.94 -21.04 -2.90
CA GLY A 77 6.99 -20.10 -3.49
C GLY A 77 7.63 -19.27 -4.59
N TYR A 78 8.79 -18.67 -4.31
CA TYR A 78 9.50 -17.85 -5.29
C TYR A 78 9.96 -18.65 -6.51
N LEU A 79 10.64 -19.78 -6.29
CA LEU A 79 11.17 -20.63 -7.35
C LEU A 79 10.08 -21.24 -8.24
N SER A 80 8.86 -21.37 -7.73
CA SER A 80 7.73 -21.92 -8.48
C SER A 80 6.91 -20.89 -9.24
N THR A 81 6.94 -19.63 -8.83
CA THR A 81 5.99 -18.60 -9.31
C THR A 81 6.64 -17.34 -9.87
N ASN A 82 7.94 -17.13 -9.65
CA ASN A 82 8.65 -15.86 -9.87
C ASN A 82 8.05 -14.69 -9.07
N ASP A 83 7.18 -14.93 -8.09
CA ASP A 83 6.59 -13.85 -7.32
C ASP A 83 7.59 -13.27 -6.33
N VAL A 84 8.12 -12.09 -6.69
CA VAL A 84 9.16 -11.39 -5.93
C VAL A 84 8.75 -11.06 -4.49
N ARG A 85 7.47 -11.13 -4.13
CA ARG A 85 7.04 -10.95 -2.73
C ARG A 85 7.55 -12.08 -1.84
N TYR A 86 7.60 -13.31 -2.34
CA TYR A 86 8.18 -14.44 -1.60
C TYR A 86 9.69 -14.27 -1.44
N PHE A 87 10.40 -13.86 -2.48
CA PHE A 87 11.82 -13.54 -2.39
C PHE A 87 12.11 -12.40 -1.43
N ASN A 88 11.29 -11.34 -1.47
CA ASN A 88 11.38 -10.22 -0.56
C ASN A 88 11.26 -10.68 0.90
N GLU A 89 10.24 -11.49 1.23
CA GLU A 89 10.10 -12.06 2.57
C GLU A 89 11.27 -12.99 2.91
N PHE A 90 11.76 -13.81 1.96
CA PHE A 90 12.90 -14.70 2.16
C PHE A 90 14.12 -13.92 2.66
N LEU A 91 14.45 -12.79 2.01
CA LEU A 91 15.56 -11.92 2.40
C LEU A 91 15.42 -11.36 3.83
N TRP A 92 14.20 -11.14 4.32
CA TRP A 92 13.98 -10.67 5.69
C TRP A 92 14.21 -11.75 6.76
N PHE A 93 13.99 -13.02 6.43
CA PHE A 93 14.20 -14.14 7.36
C PHE A 93 15.60 -14.72 7.26
N TYR A 94 16.21 -14.69 6.07
CA TYR A 94 17.53 -15.24 5.83
C TYR A 94 18.59 -14.46 6.62
N LYS A 95 19.50 -15.20 7.23
CA LYS A 95 20.70 -14.68 7.88
C LYS A 95 21.86 -15.48 7.35
N GLU A 96 22.93 -14.83 6.91
CA GLU A 96 24.12 -15.51 6.39
C GLU A 96 24.59 -16.60 7.36
N ASN A 97 24.33 -17.85 6.98
CA ASN A 97 24.69 -19.05 7.72
C ASN A 97 24.83 -20.21 6.72
N ASP A 98 25.68 -21.19 7.05
CA ASP A 98 26.07 -22.25 6.11
C ASP A 98 24.95 -23.25 5.79
N HIS A 99 23.90 -23.35 6.62
CA HIS A 99 22.88 -24.40 6.50
C HIS A 99 21.84 -24.16 5.42
N GLU A 100 21.76 -22.94 4.87
CA GLU A 100 20.70 -22.52 3.94
C GLU A 100 21.27 -21.99 2.61
N LYS A 101 22.56 -22.25 2.35
CA LYS A 101 23.30 -21.73 1.19
C LYS A 101 22.64 -22.10 -0.14
N ASP A 102 22.24 -23.35 -0.32
CA ASP A 102 21.63 -23.80 -1.57
C ASP A 102 20.29 -23.10 -1.86
N LEU A 103 19.52 -22.76 -0.82
CA LEU A 103 18.25 -22.06 -0.96
C LEU A 103 18.45 -20.62 -1.41
N VAL A 104 19.42 -19.92 -0.80
CA VAL A 104 19.72 -18.53 -1.18
C VAL A 104 20.32 -18.47 -2.58
N ASP A 105 21.24 -19.39 -2.92
CA ASP A 105 21.85 -19.44 -4.24
C ASP A 105 20.78 -19.66 -5.32
N GLY A 106 19.89 -20.64 -5.11
CA GLY A 106 18.76 -20.88 -6.03
C GLY A 106 17.83 -19.68 -6.17
N CYS A 107 17.50 -18.99 -5.07
CA CYS A 107 16.67 -17.78 -5.13
C CYS A 107 17.39 -16.64 -5.87
N MET A 108 18.68 -16.44 -5.63
CA MET A 108 19.48 -15.39 -6.28
C MET A 108 19.63 -15.65 -7.78
N GLU A 109 19.93 -16.89 -8.17
CA GLU A 109 19.97 -17.31 -9.57
C GLU A 109 18.62 -17.07 -10.26
N ARG A 110 17.53 -17.46 -9.60
CA ARG A 110 16.17 -17.22 -10.11
C ARG A 110 15.85 -15.73 -10.25
N PHE A 111 16.27 -14.90 -9.30
CA PHE A 111 16.10 -13.45 -9.37
C PHE A 111 16.80 -12.88 -10.58
N ASN A 112 18.10 -13.16 -10.73
CA ASN A 112 18.88 -12.67 -11.86
C ASN A 112 18.34 -13.15 -13.21
N ALA A 113 17.86 -14.40 -13.29
CA ALA A 113 17.28 -14.96 -14.51
C ALA A 113 15.93 -14.33 -14.91
N ASN A 114 15.23 -13.67 -13.98
CA ASN A 114 13.96 -12.97 -14.23
C ASN A 114 14.12 -11.46 -14.43
N LEU A 115 15.34 -10.96 -14.49
CA LEU A 115 15.61 -9.56 -14.82
C LEU A 115 15.62 -9.35 -16.33
N ASP A 116 15.08 -8.23 -16.79
CA ASP A 116 15.28 -7.73 -18.14
C ASP A 116 16.65 -7.02 -18.30
N GLU A 117 16.94 -6.53 -19.50
CA GLU A 117 18.19 -5.83 -19.81
C GLU A 117 18.40 -4.54 -18.98
N LYS A 118 17.33 -3.96 -18.45
CA LYS A 118 17.35 -2.75 -17.60
C LYS A 118 17.34 -3.09 -16.11
N GLY A 119 17.32 -4.38 -15.76
CA GLY A 119 17.30 -4.84 -14.37
C GLY A 119 15.92 -4.82 -13.72
N HIS A 120 14.83 -4.70 -14.48
CA HIS A 120 13.48 -4.86 -13.95
C HIS A 120 13.13 -6.35 -13.81
N HIS A 121 12.49 -6.71 -12.71
CA HIS A 121 11.97 -8.04 -12.48
C HIS A 121 10.57 -8.18 -13.06
N GLN A 122 10.22 -9.38 -13.55
CA GLN A 122 8.88 -9.67 -14.06
C GLN A 122 7.77 -9.45 -13.00
N LEU A 123 6.62 -8.95 -13.46
CA LEU A 123 5.40 -8.85 -12.66
C LEU A 123 4.92 -10.24 -12.19
N PRO A 124 4.59 -10.40 -10.89
CA PRO A 124 3.99 -11.65 -10.40
C PRO A 124 2.63 -11.94 -11.06
N GLY A 125 2.41 -13.20 -11.44
CA GLY A 125 1.14 -13.67 -11.98
C GLY A 125 0.89 -13.29 -13.44
N ASN A 126 -0.37 -13.34 -13.87
CA ASN A 126 -0.80 -12.97 -15.23
C ASN A 126 -1.68 -11.72 -15.20
N PRO A 127 -1.09 -10.51 -15.08
CA PRO A 127 -1.85 -9.26 -15.02
C PRO A 127 -2.47 -8.84 -16.36
N MET A 128 -2.49 -9.73 -17.39
CA MET A 128 -3.06 -9.48 -18.73
C MET A 128 -4.52 -8.98 -18.75
N GLN A 129 -5.22 -8.98 -17.61
CA GLN A 129 -6.59 -8.48 -17.50
C GLN A 129 -6.70 -6.99 -17.10
N TYR A 130 -5.62 -6.36 -16.63
CA TYR A 130 -5.63 -4.95 -16.18
C TYR A 130 -4.39 -4.20 -16.67
N PRO A 131 -4.34 -3.80 -17.96
CA PRO A 131 -3.21 -3.05 -18.49
C PRO A 131 -3.04 -1.73 -17.73
N VAL A 132 -1.79 -1.36 -17.43
CA VAL A 132 -1.49 -0.07 -16.82
C VAL A 132 -1.85 1.04 -17.80
N ASN A 133 -2.93 1.76 -17.51
CA ASN A 133 -3.31 2.90 -18.34
C ASN A 133 -2.37 4.07 -18.06
N ILE A 134 -1.43 4.29 -18.96
CA ILE A 134 -0.44 5.38 -18.88
C ILE A 134 -0.96 6.73 -19.38
N GLY A 135 -2.15 6.76 -19.97
CA GLY A 135 -2.76 7.96 -20.54
C GLY A 135 -3.64 8.73 -19.54
N GLU A 136 -4.13 8.06 -18.50
CA GLU A 136 -5.02 8.66 -17.50
C GLU A 136 -4.24 9.57 -16.54
N ARG A 137 -4.38 10.87 -16.77
CA ARG A 137 -3.80 11.94 -15.94
C ARG A 137 -4.90 12.81 -15.35
N ASP A 138 -5.91 12.15 -14.77
CA ASP A 138 -7.15 12.81 -14.35
C ASP A 138 -6.86 14.01 -13.44
N LEU A 139 -5.87 13.90 -12.55
CA LEU A 139 -5.58 14.92 -11.53
C LEU A 139 -4.52 15.96 -11.95
N ASP A 140 -3.94 15.88 -13.16
CA ASP A 140 -2.83 16.77 -13.56
C ASP A 140 -3.29 18.20 -13.87
N LYS A 141 -4.50 18.38 -14.40
CA LYS A 141 -4.99 19.69 -14.88
C LYS A 141 -6.52 19.81 -14.79
N MET A 142 -7.09 19.57 -13.62
CA MET A 142 -8.52 19.80 -13.44
C MET A 142 -8.83 21.28 -13.15
N THR A 143 -9.51 21.93 -14.10
CA THR A 143 -10.22 23.18 -13.87
C THR A 143 -11.67 22.86 -13.51
N PHE A 144 -12.07 23.17 -12.28
CA PHE A 144 -13.46 23.01 -11.85
C PHE A 144 -14.07 24.37 -11.56
N ASP A 145 -15.12 24.71 -12.31
CA ASP A 145 -16.10 25.72 -11.90
C ASP A 145 -17.10 25.07 -10.95
N SER A 146 -16.69 24.82 -9.70
CA SER A 146 -17.63 24.42 -8.67
C SER A 146 -18.02 25.63 -7.83
N ASN A 147 -19.27 26.09 -7.99
CA ASN A 147 -19.89 27.07 -7.07
C ASN A 147 -20.23 26.47 -5.68
N ILE A 148 -19.80 25.23 -5.41
CA ILE A 148 -20.14 24.49 -4.18
C ILE A 148 -19.03 24.70 -3.16
N SER A 149 -19.37 25.37 -2.05
CA SER A 149 -18.49 25.45 -0.88
C SER A 149 -18.57 24.14 -0.09
N LEU A 150 -17.46 23.41 -0.01
CA LEU A 150 -17.33 22.17 0.76
C LEU A 150 -16.83 22.45 2.18
N ARG A 151 -17.29 21.65 3.15
CA ARG A 151 -16.72 21.53 4.49
C ARG A 151 -15.69 20.42 4.50
N ILE A 152 -14.42 20.79 4.56
CA ILE A 152 -13.29 19.88 4.35
C ILE A 152 -12.54 19.69 5.66
N CYS A 153 -12.22 18.44 5.96
CA CYS A 153 -11.38 18.06 7.10
C CYS A 153 -10.02 17.52 6.63
N LEU A 154 -8.94 18.11 7.14
CA LEU A 154 -7.58 17.58 6.96
C LEU A 154 -7.11 16.95 8.27
N ILE A 155 -6.92 15.64 8.31
CA ILE A 155 -6.62 14.90 9.54
C ILE A 155 -5.23 14.25 9.49
N GLY A 156 -4.35 14.58 10.43
CA GLY A 156 -2.99 14.05 10.45
C GLY A 156 -1.98 15.09 10.92
N PHE A 157 -0.74 14.97 10.46
CA PHE A 157 0.33 15.86 10.89
C PHE A 157 0.21 17.26 10.23
N PRO A 158 -0.08 18.33 10.98
CA PRO A 158 -0.41 19.66 10.43
C PRO A 158 0.58 20.25 9.42
N PRO A 159 1.91 20.11 9.59
CA PRO A 159 2.87 20.69 8.65
C PRO A 159 2.68 20.31 7.17
N PHE A 160 1.95 19.23 6.85
CA PHE A 160 1.67 18.83 5.47
C PHE A 160 0.51 19.60 4.80
N PHE A 161 -0.28 20.34 5.56
CA PHE A 161 -1.57 20.86 5.07
C PHE A 161 -1.55 22.33 4.64
N ALA A 162 -0.47 23.08 4.87
CA ALA A 162 -0.40 24.52 4.61
C ALA A 162 -0.88 24.91 3.20
N SER A 163 -0.25 24.34 2.16
CA SER A 163 -0.57 24.64 0.77
C SER A 163 -1.98 24.18 0.38
N ILE A 164 -2.42 23.04 0.90
CA ILE A 164 -3.78 22.51 0.64
C ILE A 164 -4.83 23.47 1.22
N ILE A 165 -4.67 23.90 2.47
CA ILE A 165 -5.60 24.83 3.13
C ILE A 165 -5.64 26.15 2.36
N LYS A 166 -4.47 26.67 1.97
CA LYS A 166 -4.37 27.94 1.24
C LYS A 166 -5.18 27.91 -0.06
N GLU A 167 -4.99 26.90 -0.90
CA GLU A 167 -5.68 26.82 -2.19
C GLU A 167 -7.18 26.57 -2.02
N LEU A 168 -7.60 25.64 -1.15
CA LEU A 168 -9.03 25.36 -0.94
C LEU A 168 -9.79 26.56 -0.34
N ARG A 169 -9.17 27.32 0.58
CA ARG A 169 -9.80 28.53 1.14
C ARG A 169 -9.88 29.66 0.12
N LYS A 170 -8.89 29.79 -0.77
CA LYS A 170 -8.91 30.77 -1.87
C LYS A 170 -10.11 30.55 -2.80
N GLU A 171 -10.54 29.30 -2.93
CA GLU A 171 -11.72 28.90 -3.73
C GLU A 171 -13.03 28.89 -2.92
N GLY A 172 -13.04 29.41 -1.69
CA GLY A 172 -14.25 29.58 -0.88
C GLY A 172 -14.71 28.34 -0.11
N HIS A 173 -13.88 27.30 -0.01
CA HIS A 173 -14.18 26.14 0.83
C HIS A 173 -13.89 26.39 2.31
N GLN A 174 -14.64 25.72 3.18
CA GLN A 174 -14.42 25.75 4.63
C GLN A 174 -13.48 24.63 5.03
N VAL A 175 -12.27 24.97 5.50
CA VAL A 175 -11.24 23.97 5.81
C VAL A 175 -10.86 24.01 7.29
N GLU A 176 -11.02 22.86 7.95
CA GLU A 176 -10.55 22.59 9.30
C GLU A 176 -9.46 21.51 9.29
N GLN A 177 -8.52 21.56 10.23
CA GLN A 177 -7.50 20.53 10.39
C GLN A 177 -7.46 19.98 11.82
N PHE A 178 -7.29 18.66 11.91
CA PHE A 178 -7.22 17.90 13.15
C PHE A 178 -5.88 17.17 13.24
N PHE A 179 -5.26 17.25 14.41
CA PHE A 179 -3.99 16.60 14.70
C PHE A 179 -4.18 15.46 15.70
N LEU A 180 -3.72 14.26 15.33
CA LEU A 180 -3.67 13.09 16.21
C LEU A 180 -2.20 12.81 16.55
N PRO A 181 -1.77 12.98 17.82
CA PRO A 181 -0.36 12.85 18.21
C PRO A 181 0.06 11.37 18.36
N TYR A 182 0.09 10.63 17.25
CA TYR A 182 0.49 9.23 17.21
C TYR A 182 1.73 8.98 16.35
N HIS A 183 2.62 8.11 16.82
CA HIS A 183 3.68 7.55 16.03
C HIS A 183 4.05 6.15 16.53
N PRO A 184 4.33 5.16 15.66
CA PRO A 184 4.75 3.82 16.10
C PRO A 184 6.01 3.83 16.96
N ASN A 185 6.97 4.70 16.64
CA ASN A 185 8.13 4.98 17.50
C ASN A 185 7.70 5.78 18.75
N LYS A 186 7.90 5.18 19.94
CA LYS A 186 7.55 5.76 21.25
C LYS A 186 8.21 7.11 21.53
N GLN A 187 9.46 7.31 21.12
CA GLN A 187 10.17 8.58 21.34
C GLN A 187 9.54 9.69 20.51
N ILE A 188 9.27 9.43 19.23
CA ILE A 188 8.58 10.37 18.35
C ILE A 188 7.16 10.65 18.86
N SER A 189 6.43 9.64 19.32
CA SER A 189 5.09 9.83 19.89
C SER A 189 5.11 10.76 21.10
N ARG A 190 6.11 10.63 22.00
CA ARG A 190 6.28 11.56 23.13
C ARG A 190 6.52 12.99 22.66
N LEU A 191 7.36 13.20 21.64
CA LEU A 191 7.62 14.52 21.07
C LEU A 191 6.37 15.13 20.43
N LEU A 192 5.56 14.33 19.73
CA LEU A 192 4.31 14.79 19.10
C LEU A 192 3.25 15.27 20.10
N LYS A 193 3.28 14.77 21.34
CA LYS A 193 2.39 15.22 22.43
C LYS A 193 2.79 16.57 23.02
N ILE A 194 4.01 17.04 22.75
CA ILE A 194 4.49 18.36 23.17
C ILE A 194 3.92 19.40 22.21
N LYS A 195 2.87 20.14 22.63
CA LYS A 195 2.15 21.10 21.79
C LYS A 195 3.05 22.15 21.12
N ILE A 196 4.04 22.68 21.86
CA ILE A 196 4.94 23.72 21.34
C ILE A 196 5.83 23.19 20.19
N PHE A 197 6.23 21.93 20.24
CA PHE A 197 7.06 21.29 19.21
C PHE A 197 6.33 21.23 17.87
N VAL A 198 5.09 20.72 17.87
CA VAL A 198 4.28 20.61 16.65
C VAL A 198 3.92 21.99 16.10
N LYS A 199 3.63 22.96 16.97
CA LYS A 199 3.34 24.34 16.55
C LYS A 199 4.55 24.98 15.87
N LEU A 200 5.75 24.83 16.45
CA LEU A 200 6.98 25.37 15.87
C LEU A 200 7.29 24.75 14.50
N ILE A 201 7.19 23.42 14.37
CA ILE A 201 7.39 22.75 13.08
C ILE A 201 6.35 23.19 12.05
N SER A 202 5.09 23.37 12.47
CA SER A 202 4.02 23.86 11.58
C SER A 202 4.37 25.23 11.02
N ILE A 203 4.81 26.16 11.87
CA ILE A 203 5.27 27.50 11.46
C ILE A 203 6.47 27.41 10.50
N LEU A 204 7.49 26.61 10.83
CA LEU A 204 8.68 26.43 9.98
C LEU A 204 8.35 25.83 8.60
N LYS A 205 7.25 25.06 8.50
CA LYS A 205 6.75 24.49 7.25
C LYS A 205 5.67 25.36 6.58
N GLY A 206 5.44 26.57 7.07
CA GLY A 206 4.50 27.53 6.51
C GLY A 206 3.03 27.27 6.83
N ASN A 207 2.71 26.37 7.75
CA ASN A 207 1.35 26.18 8.26
C ASN A 207 1.09 27.11 9.45
N PHE A 208 0.50 28.26 9.17
CA PHE A 208 0.06 29.23 10.18
C PHE A 208 -1.41 29.07 10.57
N TYR A 209 -2.11 28.08 10.01
CA TYR A 209 -3.53 27.87 10.26
C TYR A 209 -3.75 27.14 11.60
N PRO A 210 -4.84 27.43 12.33
CA PRO A 210 -5.17 26.73 13.56
C PRO A 210 -5.50 25.26 13.30
N TYR A 211 -5.18 24.38 14.25
CA TYR A 211 -5.56 22.97 14.25
C TYR A 211 -6.11 22.53 15.62
N LYS A 212 -7.02 21.56 15.61
CA LYS A 212 -7.57 20.94 16.83
C LYS A 212 -6.80 19.65 17.12
N THR A 213 -6.27 19.50 18.33
CA THR A 213 -5.61 18.25 18.74
C THR A 213 -6.63 17.27 19.32
N LEU A 214 -6.68 16.05 18.79
CA LEU A 214 -7.43 14.92 19.33
C LEU A 214 -6.46 13.97 20.05
N ASP A 215 -6.23 14.20 21.34
CA ASP A 215 -5.30 13.40 22.16
C ASP A 215 -6.01 12.17 22.76
N TYR A 216 -6.53 11.33 21.88
CA TYR A 216 -7.08 10.02 22.21
C TYR A 216 -6.13 8.92 21.74
N ASP A 217 -6.32 7.69 22.23
CA ASP A 217 -5.67 6.56 21.57
C ASP A 217 -6.17 6.47 20.11
N HIS A 218 -5.28 6.13 19.19
CA HIS A 218 -5.59 6.03 17.76
C HIS A 218 -6.69 5.00 17.41
N LYS A 219 -7.06 4.11 18.34
CA LYS A 219 -8.17 3.15 18.20
C LYS A 219 -9.45 3.60 18.89
N ASP A 220 -9.43 4.73 19.59
CA ASP A 220 -10.55 5.22 20.36
C ASP A 220 -11.68 5.71 19.46
N GLU A 221 -12.91 5.29 19.76
CA GLU A 221 -14.11 5.72 19.05
C GLU A 221 -14.41 7.21 19.21
N GLN A 222 -13.92 7.84 20.29
CA GLN A 222 -14.09 9.26 20.56
C GLN A 222 -13.56 10.14 19.42
N ILE A 223 -12.52 9.69 18.69
CA ILE A 223 -12.01 10.39 17.50
C ILE A 223 -13.15 10.61 16.49
N GLY A 224 -13.91 9.55 16.18
CA GLY A 224 -15.04 9.63 15.26
C GLY A 224 -16.16 10.54 15.77
N LYS A 225 -16.44 10.51 17.08
CA LYS A 225 -17.43 11.38 17.71
C LYS A 225 -17.06 12.86 17.57
N GLU A 226 -15.79 13.22 17.76
CA GLU A 226 -15.33 14.61 17.57
C GLU A 226 -15.37 15.03 16.10
N LEU A 227 -15.00 14.15 15.16
CA LEU A 227 -15.05 14.45 13.72
C LEU A 227 -16.49 14.68 13.23
N LYS A 228 -17.45 13.87 13.69
CA LYS A 228 -18.85 13.99 13.31
C LYS A 228 -19.47 15.33 13.73
N LYS A 229 -19.01 15.98 14.80
CA LYS A 229 -19.48 17.32 15.20
C LYS A 229 -19.18 18.38 14.14
N GLY A 230 -18.19 18.17 13.29
CA GLY A 230 -17.79 19.12 12.25
C GLY A 230 -18.65 19.08 10.99
N ASN A 231 -19.54 18.10 10.83
CA ASN A 231 -20.42 17.92 9.65
C ASN A 231 -19.65 18.09 8.33
N PHE A 232 -18.52 17.40 8.21
CA PHE A 232 -17.64 17.51 7.05
C PHE A 232 -18.18 16.74 5.85
N ASP A 233 -18.07 17.35 4.68
CA ASP A 233 -18.41 16.72 3.41
C ASP A 233 -17.36 15.67 3.04
N ILE A 234 -16.08 16.04 3.09
CA ILE A 234 -14.98 15.19 2.63
C ILE A 234 -13.74 15.37 3.50
N GLY A 235 -13.00 14.29 3.69
CA GLY A 235 -11.74 14.29 4.42
C GLY A 235 -10.53 13.97 3.56
N PHE A 236 -9.34 14.39 4.00
CA PHE A 236 -8.05 13.87 3.52
C PHE A 236 -7.13 13.59 4.71
N HIS A 237 -6.36 12.49 4.67
CA HIS A 237 -5.49 12.12 5.80
C HIS A 237 -3.99 12.11 5.50
N LYS A 238 -3.22 12.38 6.57
CA LYS A 238 -1.78 12.03 6.72
C LYS A 238 -1.55 11.38 8.08
N LEU A 239 -2.26 10.27 8.29
CA LEU A 239 -2.14 9.39 9.45
C LEU A 239 -1.20 8.22 9.15
N ASN A 240 -0.51 7.72 10.17
CA ASN A 240 0.53 6.68 10.10
C ASN A 240 0.12 5.39 10.85
N PHE A 241 -1.18 5.11 10.91
CA PHE A 241 -1.76 3.92 11.52
C PHE A 241 -2.97 3.44 10.71
N ILE A 242 -3.46 2.23 11.02
CA ILE A 242 -4.65 1.66 10.38
C ILE A 242 -5.88 2.49 10.74
N ILE A 243 -6.47 3.13 9.74
CA ILE A 243 -7.64 3.99 9.91
C ILE A 243 -8.89 3.11 9.96
N ARG A 244 -9.65 3.24 11.04
CA ARG A 244 -10.86 2.47 11.29
C ARG A 244 -12.11 3.20 10.78
N GLU A 245 -13.21 2.45 10.64
CA GLU A 245 -14.52 2.94 10.18
C GLU A 245 -15.01 4.17 10.94
N ASN A 246 -14.78 4.21 12.26
CA ASN A 246 -15.17 5.36 13.08
C ASN A 246 -14.53 6.67 12.60
N ILE A 247 -13.37 6.63 11.94
CA ILE A 247 -12.71 7.79 11.37
C ILE A 247 -13.18 8.03 9.94
N PHE A 248 -12.99 7.06 9.02
CA PHE A 248 -13.26 7.31 7.60
C PHE A 248 -14.78 7.42 7.28
N GLY A 249 -15.63 6.79 8.09
CA GLY A 249 -17.09 6.92 8.02
C GLY A 249 -17.65 8.18 8.72
N SER A 250 -16.79 9.12 9.15
CA SER A 250 -17.22 10.40 9.73
C SER A 250 -17.44 11.51 8.70
N PHE A 251 -17.22 11.24 7.41
CA PHE A 251 -17.30 12.21 6.32
C PHE A 251 -18.42 11.81 5.35
N ARG A 252 -19.26 12.76 4.92
CA ARG A 252 -20.43 12.47 4.07
C ARG A 252 -20.07 11.78 2.76
N LEU A 253 -19.00 12.19 2.11
CA LEU A 253 -18.47 11.65 0.85
C LEU A 253 -17.34 10.64 1.08
N GLY A 254 -16.76 10.60 2.29
CA GLY A 254 -15.66 9.71 2.66
C GLY A 254 -14.33 10.40 2.91
N LEU A 255 -13.31 9.59 3.21
CA LEU A 255 -11.94 10.01 3.52
C LEU A 255 -10.99 9.58 2.41
N LEU A 256 -10.26 10.54 1.84
CA LEU A 256 -9.30 10.31 0.77
C LEU A 256 -7.91 9.94 1.30
N ASN A 257 -7.30 8.94 0.68
CA ASN A 257 -5.89 8.61 0.80
C ASN A 257 -5.15 8.98 -0.50
N ASP A 258 -3.89 9.39 -0.35
CA ASP A 258 -2.96 9.64 -1.45
C ASP A 258 -1.93 8.50 -1.47
N HIS A 259 -2.28 7.43 -2.19
CA HIS A 259 -1.46 6.23 -2.32
C HIS A 259 -0.43 6.40 -3.44
N TRP A 260 0.82 6.01 -3.19
CA TRP A 260 1.92 6.19 -4.16
C TRP A 260 2.21 4.89 -4.91
N GLY A 261 1.18 4.34 -5.54
CA GLY A 261 1.23 3.18 -6.41
C GLY A 261 0.02 3.19 -7.35
N TYR A 262 0.16 2.51 -8.49
CA TYR A 262 -0.93 2.35 -9.45
C TYR A 262 -1.94 1.33 -8.92
N LEU A 263 -3.12 1.79 -8.48
CA LEU A 263 -4.22 0.89 -8.11
C LEU A 263 -5.05 0.52 -9.36
N PRO A 264 -5.65 -0.67 -9.40
CA PRO A 264 -5.63 -1.72 -8.36
C PRO A 264 -4.32 -2.50 -8.26
N LEU A 265 -3.45 -2.45 -9.29
CA LEU A 265 -2.31 -3.35 -9.48
C LEU A 265 -1.36 -3.47 -8.26
N LEU A 266 -0.99 -2.34 -7.64
CA LEU A 266 0.01 -2.25 -6.57
C LEU A 266 -0.60 -1.70 -5.28
N ARG A 267 -1.07 -2.58 -4.40
CA ARG A 267 -1.59 -2.24 -3.05
C ARG A 267 -0.51 -2.39 -1.97
N GLY A 268 -0.74 -1.77 -0.82
CA GLY A 268 0.06 -1.99 0.39
C GLY A 268 1.25 -1.05 0.49
N LYS A 269 2.44 -1.60 0.75
CA LYS A 269 3.63 -0.81 1.11
C LYS A 269 4.72 -0.84 0.06
N SER A 270 5.64 0.12 0.17
CA SER A 270 6.81 0.26 -0.71
C SER A 270 6.48 0.26 -2.20
N THR A 271 5.28 0.70 -2.57
CA THR A 271 4.75 0.62 -3.94
C THR A 271 5.54 1.43 -4.95
N ILE A 272 6.23 2.51 -4.53
CA ILE A 272 7.21 3.21 -5.38
C ILE A 272 8.34 2.24 -5.80
N ALA A 273 8.91 1.52 -4.84
CA ALA A 273 10.01 0.61 -5.10
C ALA A 273 9.55 -0.60 -5.93
N TYR A 274 8.36 -1.15 -5.65
CA TYR A 274 7.80 -2.20 -6.50
C TYR A 274 7.43 -1.71 -7.90
N SER A 275 6.96 -0.47 -8.04
CA SER A 275 6.70 0.12 -9.36
C SER A 275 7.99 0.13 -10.18
N LEU A 276 9.07 0.64 -9.60
CA LEU A 276 10.39 0.65 -10.24
C LEU A 276 10.93 -0.75 -10.51
N LEU A 277 10.83 -1.67 -9.56
CA LEU A 277 11.34 -3.04 -9.73
C LEU A 277 10.59 -3.80 -10.82
N LEU A 278 9.29 -3.57 -10.96
CA LEU A 278 8.40 -4.35 -11.84
C LEU A 278 8.11 -3.66 -13.19
N ASP A 279 8.86 -2.61 -13.51
CA ASP A 279 8.64 -1.71 -14.66
C ASP A 279 7.19 -1.21 -14.78
N VAL A 280 6.55 -0.95 -13.64
CA VAL A 280 5.25 -0.28 -13.58
C VAL A 280 5.50 1.22 -13.41
N PRO A 281 4.89 2.09 -14.23
CA PRO A 281 4.96 3.54 -14.05
C PRO A 281 4.62 3.97 -12.62
N VAL A 282 5.45 4.83 -12.03
CA VAL A 282 5.17 5.37 -10.70
C VAL A 282 4.03 6.38 -10.80
N ILE A 283 2.85 5.97 -10.33
CA ILE A 283 1.62 6.74 -10.34
C ILE A 283 1.17 6.97 -8.89
N SER A 284 0.72 8.19 -8.57
CA SER A 284 -0.06 8.44 -7.36
C SER A 284 -1.54 8.26 -7.65
N THR A 285 -2.17 7.39 -6.88
CA THR A 285 -3.61 7.15 -6.95
C THR A 285 -4.28 7.77 -5.72
N VAL A 286 -5.22 8.69 -5.95
CA VAL A 286 -6.10 9.16 -4.89
C VAL A 286 -7.35 8.29 -4.88
N HIS A 287 -7.68 7.73 -3.73
CA HIS A 287 -8.83 6.84 -3.57
C HIS A 287 -9.52 7.07 -2.22
N PHE A 288 -10.77 6.64 -2.11
CA PHE A 288 -11.47 6.60 -0.83
C PHE A 288 -10.96 5.43 0.01
N ILE A 289 -10.90 5.63 1.32
CA ILE A 289 -10.61 4.56 2.27
C ILE A 289 -11.88 3.74 2.54
N ASN A 290 -11.69 2.43 2.61
CA ASN A 290 -12.66 1.48 3.12
C ASN A 290 -11.97 0.52 4.12
N GLN A 291 -12.62 -0.60 4.45
CA GLN A 291 -12.08 -1.58 5.40
C GLN A 291 -10.91 -2.41 4.84
N GLY A 292 -10.75 -2.48 3.51
CA GLY A 292 -9.68 -3.23 2.87
C GLY A 292 -8.39 -2.42 2.68
N ILE A 293 -7.31 -3.10 2.30
CA ILE A 293 -6.00 -2.49 2.04
C ILE A 293 -6.03 -1.86 0.65
N ASP A 294 -6.03 -0.53 0.58
CA ASP A 294 -6.00 0.24 -0.68
C ASP A 294 -7.01 -0.24 -1.73
N SER A 295 -8.21 -0.62 -1.26
CA SER A 295 -9.26 -1.26 -2.08
C SER A 295 -10.49 -0.40 -2.31
N GLY A 296 -10.51 0.83 -1.77
CA GLY A 296 -11.67 1.71 -1.96
C GLY A 296 -11.70 2.35 -3.34
N PRO A 297 -12.86 2.91 -3.74
CA PRO A 297 -13.06 3.49 -5.07
C PRO A 297 -12.03 4.58 -5.39
N ILE A 298 -11.58 4.61 -6.64
CA ILE A 298 -10.51 5.51 -7.10
C ILE A 298 -11.11 6.83 -7.57
N VAL A 299 -10.52 7.94 -7.11
CA VAL A 299 -10.87 9.30 -7.54
C VAL A 299 -10.10 9.67 -8.80
N GLY A 300 -8.82 9.32 -8.88
CA GLY A 300 -8.03 9.56 -10.09
C GLY A 300 -6.53 9.38 -9.88
N TYR A 301 -5.80 9.57 -10.97
CA TYR A 301 -4.37 9.33 -11.06
C TYR A 301 -3.58 10.60 -11.36
N GLN A 302 -2.32 10.61 -10.90
CA GLN A 302 -1.29 11.56 -11.31
C GLN A 302 0.03 10.84 -11.51
N HIS A 303 0.67 11.09 -12.65
CA HIS A 303 1.97 10.51 -12.97
C HIS A 303 3.10 11.22 -12.23
N ALA A 304 4.09 10.44 -11.79
CA ALA A 304 5.34 10.99 -11.31
C ALA A 304 6.29 11.26 -12.49
N GLU A 305 6.89 12.45 -12.52
CA GLU A 305 7.98 12.77 -13.44
C GLU A 305 9.32 12.73 -12.69
N TYR A 306 10.07 11.64 -12.86
CA TYR A 306 11.25 11.33 -12.04
C TYR A 306 12.48 10.93 -12.86
N THR A 307 12.62 11.46 -14.08
CA THR A 307 13.71 11.11 -15.01
C THR A 307 15.13 11.35 -14.46
N ASN A 308 15.27 12.18 -13.41
CA ASN A 308 16.55 12.52 -12.77
C ASN A 308 16.68 11.95 -11.34
N ALA A 309 15.79 11.05 -10.93
CA ALA A 309 15.88 10.41 -9.62
C ALA A 309 17.04 9.40 -9.61
N GLY A 310 17.96 9.53 -8.64
CA GLY A 310 19.03 8.55 -8.41
C GLY A 310 18.64 7.46 -7.42
N SER A 311 17.51 7.63 -6.72
CA SER A 311 17.01 6.70 -5.72
C SER A 311 15.49 6.68 -5.64
N ALA A 312 14.93 5.60 -5.08
CA ALA A 312 13.50 5.54 -4.77
C ALA A 312 13.03 6.66 -3.82
N ASP A 313 13.95 7.18 -2.99
CA ASP A 313 13.70 8.30 -2.08
C ASP A 313 13.61 9.66 -2.81
N ASP A 314 14.33 9.82 -3.91
CA ASP A 314 14.19 10.98 -4.80
C ASP A 314 12.83 10.97 -5.50
N VAL A 315 12.41 9.81 -6.01
CA VAL A 315 11.05 9.64 -6.58
C VAL A 315 9.98 9.98 -5.54
N ARG A 316 10.15 9.52 -4.30
CA ARG A 316 9.26 9.87 -3.19
C ARG A 316 9.20 11.38 -2.95
N SER A 317 10.33 12.06 -3.07
CA SER A 317 10.42 13.51 -2.88
C SER A 317 9.69 14.27 -4.00
N VAL A 318 9.75 13.80 -5.24
CA VAL A 318 8.94 14.31 -6.37
C VAL A 318 7.45 14.20 -6.05
N LEU A 319 6.98 13.01 -5.68
CA LEU A 319 5.57 12.76 -5.36
C LEU A 319 5.07 13.61 -4.19
N ARG A 320 5.89 13.75 -3.15
CA ARG A 320 5.58 14.59 -1.97
C ARG A 320 5.44 16.06 -2.35
N LYS A 321 6.29 16.58 -3.24
CA LYS A 321 6.22 17.97 -3.71
C LYS A 321 4.90 18.25 -4.45
N LYS A 322 4.41 17.26 -5.22
CA LYS A 322 3.16 17.35 -6.00
C LYS A 322 1.87 17.02 -5.24
N MET A 323 1.99 16.42 -4.06
CA MET A 323 0.84 16.04 -3.24
C MET A 323 -0.16 17.17 -2.99
N PRO A 324 0.22 18.42 -2.64
CA PRO A 324 -0.77 19.46 -2.41
C PRO A 324 -1.67 19.72 -3.63
N GLU A 325 -1.08 19.84 -4.82
CA GLU A 325 -1.80 20.06 -6.09
C GLU A 325 -2.79 18.91 -6.35
N ARG A 326 -2.31 17.67 -6.21
CA ARG A 326 -3.09 16.46 -6.44
C ARG A 326 -4.25 16.29 -5.47
N VAL A 327 -4.03 16.58 -4.18
CA VAL A 327 -5.07 16.47 -3.15
C VAL A 327 -6.15 17.53 -3.35
N VAL A 328 -5.77 18.75 -3.71
CA VAL A 328 -6.74 19.82 -4.04
C VAL A 328 -7.59 19.40 -5.24
N ALA A 329 -6.96 18.93 -6.32
CA ALA A 329 -7.68 18.43 -7.50
C ALA A 329 -8.65 17.30 -7.16
N ALA A 330 -8.21 16.31 -6.38
CA ALA A 330 -9.04 15.18 -5.99
C ALA A 330 -10.21 15.56 -5.09
N ILE A 331 -10.01 16.46 -4.11
CA ILE A 331 -11.10 16.95 -3.25
C ILE A 331 -12.16 17.67 -4.09
N LYS A 332 -11.74 18.53 -5.01
CA LYS A 332 -12.66 19.26 -5.89
C LYS A 332 -13.42 18.31 -6.82
N TYR A 333 -12.72 17.32 -7.38
CA TYR A 333 -13.35 16.35 -8.26
C TYR A 333 -14.37 15.51 -7.51
N ALA A 334 -13.95 14.89 -6.40
CA ALA A 334 -14.80 14.03 -5.56
C ALA A 334 -15.97 14.78 -4.91
N GLY A 335 -15.82 16.08 -4.67
CA GLY A 335 -16.88 16.95 -4.13
C GLY A 335 -17.92 17.40 -5.15
N ASN A 336 -17.70 17.17 -6.45
CA ASN A 336 -18.63 17.54 -7.51
C ASN A 336 -19.82 16.55 -7.55
N SER A 337 -21.03 17.05 -7.81
CA SER A 337 -22.22 16.21 -7.95
C SER A 337 -22.19 15.28 -9.16
N SER A 338 -21.38 15.57 -10.19
CA SER A 338 -21.18 14.69 -11.33
C SER A 338 -20.06 13.67 -11.14
N PHE A 339 -19.41 13.65 -9.98
CA PHE A 339 -18.33 12.72 -9.68
C PHE A 339 -18.81 11.27 -9.81
N THR A 340 -18.04 10.49 -10.57
CA THR A 340 -18.19 9.03 -10.65
C THR A 340 -16.84 8.42 -10.34
N ALA A 341 -16.79 7.61 -9.29
CA ALA A 341 -15.57 6.93 -8.91
C ALA A 341 -15.20 5.85 -9.92
N LYS A 342 -13.89 5.66 -10.15
CA LYS A 342 -13.36 4.53 -10.89
C LYS A 342 -13.35 3.29 -9.99
N GLU A 343 -13.59 2.14 -10.58
CA GLU A 343 -13.61 0.87 -9.86
C GLU A 343 -12.20 0.44 -9.44
N ASN A 344 -12.07 -0.15 -8.24
CA ASN A 344 -10.83 -0.70 -7.71
C ASN A 344 -11.02 -2.21 -7.48
N ILE A 345 -10.98 -2.97 -8.57
CA ILE A 345 -11.34 -4.40 -8.57
C ILE A 345 -10.30 -5.20 -7.80
N GLN A 346 -10.74 -6.06 -6.88
CA GLN A 346 -9.83 -6.78 -5.97
C GLN A 346 -8.92 -7.75 -6.75
N GLU A 347 -9.47 -8.48 -7.71
CA GLU A 347 -8.80 -9.49 -8.53
C GLU A 347 -7.72 -8.89 -9.46
N ALA A 348 -7.80 -7.59 -9.71
CA ALA A 348 -6.90 -6.84 -10.58
C ALA A 348 -5.56 -6.48 -9.94
N GLY A 349 -5.39 -6.77 -8.65
CA GLY A 349 -4.34 -6.17 -7.85
C GLY A 349 -3.78 -7.10 -6.80
N ILE A 350 -2.52 -6.85 -6.44
CA ILE A 350 -1.77 -7.65 -5.48
C ILE A 350 -1.33 -6.75 -4.32
N THR A 351 -1.33 -7.29 -3.10
CA THR A 351 -0.81 -6.59 -1.92
C THR A 351 0.69 -6.84 -1.76
N PHE A 352 1.44 -5.74 -1.70
CA PHE A 352 2.87 -5.70 -1.49
C PHE A 352 3.23 -5.24 -0.07
N TYR A 353 4.42 -5.63 0.38
CA TYR A 353 4.89 -5.45 1.74
C TYR A 353 6.03 -4.43 1.82
N GLU A 354 6.60 -4.21 3.01
CA GLU A 354 7.83 -3.42 3.08
C GLU A 354 8.95 -4.15 2.33
N ILE A 355 9.51 -3.47 1.33
CA ILE A 355 10.59 -3.97 0.48
C ILE A 355 11.90 -4.12 1.29
N HIS A 356 12.64 -5.19 1.03
CA HIS A 356 13.93 -5.46 1.65
C HIS A 356 14.99 -4.46 1.16
N PRO A 357 15.91 -3.98 2.03
CA PRO A 357 16.98 -3.05 1.63
C PRO A 357 17.83 -3.52 0.44
N TRP A 358 18.10 -4.83 0.35
CA TRP A 358 18.85 -5.41 -0.78
C TRP A 358 18.16 -5.17 -2.13
N LEU A 359 16.84 -5.37 -2.21
CA LEU A 359 16.06 -5.09 -3.42
C LEU A 359 16.01 -3.58 -3.71
N ASN A 360 15.95 -2.75 -2.67
CA ASN A 360 16.00 -1.30 -2.83
C ASN A 360 17.36 -0.83 -3.37
N GLU A 361 18.45 -1.46 -2.94
CA GLU A 361 19.79 -1.19 -3.47
C GLU A 361 19.91 -1.64 -4.92
N HIS A 362 19.35 -2.80 -5.28
CA HIS A 362 19.26 -3.22 -6.69
C HIS A 362 18.56 -2.16 -7.56
N ILE A 363 17.40 -1.65 -7.11
CA ILE A 363 16.67 -0.58 -7.82
C ILE A 363 17.55 0.66 -7.99
N ASN A 364 18.19 1.13 -6.91
CA ASN A 364 19.02 2.32 -6.96
C ASN A 364 20.23 2.12 -7.88
N ALA A 365 20.91 0.98 -7.79
CA ALA A 365 22.19 0.74 -8.46
C ALA A 365 22.07 0.25 -9.90
N ARG A 366 20.95 -0.37 -10.29
CA ARG A 366 20.76 -1.00 -11.61
C ARG A 366 19.65 -0.38 -12.45
N ILE A 367 18.58 0.12 -11.81
CA ILE A 367 17.41 0.66 -12.53
C ILE A 367 17.48 2.19 -12.62
N LEU A 368 17.77 2.87 -11.51
CA LEU A 368 17.79 4.34 -11.45
C LEU A 368 19.15 4.95 -11.78
N LYS A 369 20.24 4.21 -11.55
CA LYS A 369 21.60 4.66 -11.87
C LYS A 369 21.81 4.56 -13.39
N LYS A 370 21.77 5.71 -14.05
CA LYS A 370 22.11 5.86 -15.47
C LYS A 370 23.60 5.74 -15.73
#